data_AF-A0A7C3TRL0-F1
#
_entry.id   AF-A0A7C3TRL0-F1
#
_cell.length_a   1.000
_cell.length_b   1.000
_cell.length_c   1.000
_cell.angle_alpha   90.00
_cell.angle_beta   90.00
_cell.angle_gamma   90.00
#
_symmetry.space_group_name_H-M   'P 1'
#
loop_
_entity.id
_entity.type
_entity.pdbx_description
1 polymer ?
#
loop_
_entity_poly.entity_id
_entity_poly.type
_entity_poly.pdbx_seq_one_letter_code
_entity_poly.pdbx_strand_id
1 'polypeptide(L)' 'ACGGTTKNGEIILQGNHKDRAKQLLINMGYAPENIVVK' A
#
# COMPACT_ATOMS: atom_id res chain seq x y z
N ALA A 1 -5.36 -12.44 -5.42
CA ALA A 1 -5.88 -12.22 -4.06
C ALA A 1 -4.81 -12.67 -3.09
N CYS A 2 -4.24 -11.74 -2.32
CA CYS A 2 -3.21 -12.05 -1.34
C CYS A 2 -3.78 -11.81 0.05
N GLY A 3 -3.36 -12.62 1.02
CA GLY A 3 -3.71 -12.41 2.42
C GLY A 3 -3.11 -11.11 2.94
N GLY A 4 -3.86 -10.42 3.78
CA GLY A 4 -3.40 -9.23 4.49
C GLY A 4 -4.01 -9.17 5.88
N THR A 5 -3.35 -8.45 6.78
CA THR A 5 -3.84 -8.23 8.14
C THR A 5 -3.69 -6.75 8.51
N THR A 6 -4.52 -6.28 9.42
CA THR A 6 -4.41 -4.94 10.00
C THR A 6 -3.85 -5.08 11.41
N LYS A 7 -2.72 -4.43 11.70
CA LYS A 7 -2.11 -4.47 13.03
C LYS A 7 -1.53 -3.10 13.36
N ASN A 8 -1.80 -2.60 14.57
CA ASN A 8 -1.26 -1.33 15.06
C ASN A 8 -1.54 -0.10 14.15
N GLY A 9 -2.67 -0.10 13.44
CA GLY A 9 -3.01 0.97 12.50
C GLY A 9 -2.34 0.84 11.12
N GLU A 10 -1.58 -0.22 10.88
CA GLU A 10 -0.92 -0.50 9.61
C GLU A 10 -1.59 -1.66 8.88
N ILE A 11 -1.68 -1.56 7.56
CA ILE A 11 -2.14 -2.66 6.69
C ILE A 11 -0.90 -3.40 6.19
N ILE A 12 -0.81 -4.69 6.53
CA ILE A 12 0.29 -5.57 6.15
C ILE A 12 -0.22 -6.53 5.10
N LEU A 13 0.36 -6.48 3.90
CA LEU A 13 0.04 -7.36 2.78
C LEU A 13 1.14 -8.41 2.62
N GLN A 14 0.78 -9.67 2.44
CA GLN A 14 1.75 -10.73 2.14
C GLN A 14 2.27 -10.60 0.71
N GLY A 15 3.58 -10.76 0.52
CA GLY A 15 4.25 -10.70 -0.79
C GLY A 15 4.78 -9.30 -1.16
N ASN A 16 5.39 -9.18 -2.35
CA ASN A 16 5.92 -7.92 -2.85
C ASN A 16 4.88 -7.18 -3.70
N HIS A 17 4.07 -6.34 -3.06
CA HIS A 17 3.02 -5.56 -3.71
C HIS A 17 3.22 -4.04 -3.62
N LYS A 18 4.45 -3.59 -3.34
CA LYS A 18 4.76 -2.17 -3.10
C LYS A 18 4.32 -1.27 -4.26
N ASP A 19 4.64 -1.66 -5.49
CA ASP A 19 4.28 -0.90 -6.70
C ASP A 19 2.76 -0.83 -6.92
N ARG A 20 2.08 -1.96 -6.76
CA ARG A 20 0.62 -2.05 -6.92
C ARG A 20 -0.12 -1.26 -5.83
N ALA A 21 0.39 -1.27 -4.59
CA ALA A 21 -0.16 -0.47 -3.50
C ALA A 21 0.03 1.03 -3.75
N LYS A 22 1.21 1.44 -4.25
CA LYS A 22 1.46 2.84 -4.65
C LYS A 22 0.49 3.29 -5.73
N GLN A 23 0.32 2.51 -6.80
CA GLN A 23 -0.63 2.84 -7.88
C GLN A 23 -2.07 2.91 -7.39
N LEU A 24 -2.47 2.02 -6.48
CA LEU A 24 -3.80 2.03 -5.88
C LEU A 24 -4.04 3.32 -5.07
N LEU A 25 -3.07 3.71 -4.25
CA LEU A 25 -3.14 4.93 -3.45
C LEU A 25 -3.20 6.19 -4.34
N ILE A 26 -2.42 6.25 -5.41
CA ILE A 26 -2.50 7.35 -6.38
C ILE A 26 -3.89 7.41 -7.03
N ASN A 27 -4.43 6.27 -7.47
CA ASN A 27 -5.77 6.19 -8.05
C ASN A 27 -6.89 6.54 -7.05
N MET A 28 -6.66 6.34 -5.76
CA MET A 28 -7.56 6.76 -4.69
C MET A 28 -7.49 8.27 -4.39
N GLY A 29 -6.58 9.01 -5.04
CA GLY A 29 -6.44 10.47 -4.90
C GLY A 29 -5.36 10.89 -3.90
N TYR A 30 -4.54 9.97 -3.37
CA TYR A 30 -3.41 10.33 -2.52
C TYR A 30 -2.27 10.89 -3.37
N ALA A 31 -1.67 12.00 -2.92
CA ALA A 31 -0.56 12.62 -3.62
C ALA A 31 0.67 11.67 -3.65
N PRO A 32 1.29 11.44 -4.82
CA PRO A 32 2.39 10.50 -4.97
C PRO A 32 3.64 10.89 -4.15
N GLU A 33 3.80 12.19 -3.85
CA GLU A 33 4.86 12.71 -2.98
C GLU A 33 4.76 12.22 -1.53
N ASN A 34 3.54 11.93 -1.06
CA ASN A 34 3.30 11.42 0.30
C ASN A 34 3.51 9.90 0.38
N ILE A 35 3.67 9.20 -0.75
CA ILE A 35 3.80 7.75 -0.81
C ILE A 35 5.28 7.36 -0.87
N VAL A 36 5.85 7.06 0.29
CA VAL A 36 7.24 6.62 0.42
C VAL A 36 7.33 5.10 0.30
N VAL A 37 8.05 4.62 -0.72
CA VAL A 37 8.37 3.20 -0.89
C VAL A 37 9.85 3.02 -0.58
N LYS A 38 10.16 2.33 0.52
CA LYS A 38 11.52 1.91 0.91
C LYS A 38 11.75 0.46 0.54
#